data_AF-A0A7D5V294-F1
#
_entry.id   AF-A0A7D5V294-F1
#
_cell.length_a   1.000
_cell.length_b   1.000
_cell.length_c   1.000
_cell.angle_alpha   90.00
_cell.angle_beta   90.00
_cell.angle_gamma   90.00
#
_symmetry.space_group_name_H-M   'P 1'
#
loop_
_entity.id
_entity.type
_entity.pdbx_description
1 polymer ?
#
loop_
_entity_poly.entity_id
_entity_poly.type
_entity_poly.pdbx_seq_one_letter_code
_entity_poly.pdbx_strand_id
1 'polypeptide(L)'
;MFTFGHSSGEIGAAHFRGKVFSNINTNGAMIAVGLGAEAAQTYLGGYEGRIVLACHNAPVMIIARTVKTGGKAYHSFHMKPAADIYNDLMHEASSHLKNCPRKSIAAFMVSPVTNTALDSARPLDADYRCANLVSPVKFRQAVQTIGSCPVFKYVDLIVVEIRPLSALKGPVKQMCREHKFDKMSCLPTIKRGGNSASQLFNLAGQLFLNNFSLDYERVTAIEETSPPDKIQIGKGKLLVDLPIYQWNYVKELWAEPRRSKEQRAPQNLRHNVLGSHMPGGSKNEPTWRNRLRQIDLPWLKHHSLGGEAVFPAARYFGMATEAVTQMKETSSSPVEIRGYTLHEVITKAALVIPDDTDGIETLQSAAKRPHRLLPAMTQRATRKAWNQALKDVGFDYGPSF
;
A
#
# COMPACT_ATOMS: atom_id res chain seq x y z
N MET A 1 3.44 37.40 -12.89
CA MET A 1 2.80 37.74 -14.16
C MET A 1 1.97 36.55 -14.58
N PHE A 2 0.65 36.68 -14.48
CA PHE A 2 -0.31 35.60 -14.69
C PHE A 2 -1.15 35.99 -15.91
N THR A 3 -0.99 35.25 -16.99
CA THR A 3 -1.90 35.27 -18.13
C THR A 3 -2.58 33.91 -18.15
N PHE A 4 -3.88 33.89 -17.87
CA PHE A 4 -4.71 32.70 -18.08
C PHE A 4 -5.26 32.78 -19.49
N GLY A 5 -5.06 31.73 -20.29
CA GLY A 5 -5.51 31.75 -21.68
C GLY A 5 -5.26 30.47 -22.44
N HIS A 6 -6.32 29.91 -23.04
CA HIS A 6 -6.30 28.72 -23.91
C HIS A 6 -6.82 29.03 -25.32
N SER A 7 -6.59 30.25 -25.84
CA SER A 7 -7.05 30.65 -27.18
C SER A 7 -5.95 31.28 -28.02
N SER A 8 -6.11 31.27 -29.35
CA SER A 8 -5.23 31.93 -30.31
C SER A 8 -5.03 33.42 -30.00
N GLY A 9 -6.05 34.10 -29.45
CA GLY A 9 -5.95 35.49 -29.03
C GLY A 9 -5.03 35.71 -27.83
N GLU A 10 -4.87 34.74 -26.94
CA GLU A 10 -3.98 34.84 -25.77
C GLU A 10 -2.52 34.58 -26.16
N ILE A 11 -2.29 33.70 -27.14
CA ILE A 11 -0.99 33.52 -27.77
C ILE A 11 -0.59 34.79 -28.52
N GLY A 12 -1.51 35.40 -29.27
CA GLY A 12 -1.32 36.69 -29.93
C GLY A 12 -0.97 37.81 -28.93
N ALA A 13 -1.74 37.92 -27.85
CA ALA A 13 -1.47 38.89 -26.78
C ALA A 13 -0.08 38.69 -26.17
N ALA A 14 0.31 37.44 -25.86
CA ALA A 14 1.65 37.13 -25.36
C ALA A 14 2.75 37.48 -26.38
N HIS A 15 2.53 37.22 -27.67
CA HIS A 15 3.45 37.56 -28.75
C HIS A 15 3.65 39.07 -28.90
N PHE A 16 2.57 39.85 -29.07
CA PHE A 16 2.66 41.31 -29.22
C PHE A 16 3.29 41.94 -28.00
N ARG A 17 2.95 41.44 -26.81
CA ARG A 17 3.59 41.86 -25.56
C ARG A 17 5.11 41.63 -25.59
N GLY A 18 5.56 40.45 -26.05
CA GLY A 18 6.97 40.16 -26.26
C GLY A 18 7.66 41.11 -27.26
N LYS A 19 7.01 41.36 -28.40
CA LYS A 19 7.48 42.27 -29.47
C LYS A 19 7.61 43.72 -29.01
N VAL A 20 6.64 44.21 -28.24
CA VAL A 20 6.71 45.56 -27.65
C VAL A 20 7.89 45.65 -26.68
N PHE A 21 8.09 44.63 -25.86
CA PHE A 21 9.21 44.64 -24.91
C PHE A 21 10.58 44.41 -25.52
N SER A 22 10.71 43.81 -26.71
CA SER A 22 12.02 43.73 -27.36
C SER A 22 12.50 45.11 -27.84
N ASN A 23 11.56 46.01 -28.14
CA ASN A 23 11.85 47.27 -28.82
C ASN A 23 11.87 48.48 -27.89
N ILE A 24 11.59 48.30 -26.60
CA ILE A 24 11.50 49.38 -25.63
C ILE A 24 12.55 49.21 -24.55
N ASN A 25 13.39 50.22 -24.38
CA ASN A 25 14.26 50.39 -23.22
C ASN A 25 13.77 51.58 -22.40
N THR A 26 13.47 51.36 -21.12
CA THR A 26 12.97 52.42 -20.24
C THR A 26 14.04 53.00 -19.32
N ASN A 27 15.29 52.57 -19.46
CA ASN A 27 16.40 52.91 -18.54
C ASN A 27 16.02 52.75 -17.06
N GLY A 28 15.20 51.74 -16.79
CA GLY A 28 14.64 51.45 -15.48
C GLY A 28 15.22 50.17 -14.89
N ALA A 29 14.95 49.93 -13.62
CA ALA A 29 15.30 48.69 -12.96
C ALA A 29 14.17 48.28 -12.01
N MET A 30 14.14 46.99 -11.66
CA MET A 30 13.29 46.49 -10.59
C MET A 30 14.17 45.90 -9.50
N ILE A 31 13.82 46.17 -8.25
CA ILE A 31 14.44 45.58 -7.08
C ILE A 31 13.36 44.87 -6.27
N ALA A 32 13.64 43.63 -5.86
CA ALA A 32 12.80 42.91 -4.91
C ALA A 32 13.32 43.20 -3.51
N VAL A 33 12.46 43.74 -2.65
CA VAL A 33 12.80 44.15 -1.28
C VAL A 33 11.98 43.33 -0.29
N GLY A 34 12.63 42.85 0.76
CA GLY A 34 12.00 42.12 1.87
C GLY A 34 11.24 43.00 2.86
N LEU A 35 10.38 43.90 2.38
CA LEU A 35 9.55 44.79 3.19
C LEU A 35 8.07 44.69 2.79
N GLY A 36 7.18 44.86 3.76
CA GLY A 36 5.74 45.02 3.49
C GLY A 36 5.45 46.32 2.74
N ALA A 37 4.36 46.38 1.98
CA ALA A 37 4.01 47.54 1.17
C ALA A 37 3.89 48.83 2.01
N GLU A 38 3.25 48.75 3.18
CA GLU A 38 3.09 49.89 4.09
C GLU A 38 4.45 50.39 4.62
N ALA A 39 5.32 49.47 5.05
CA ALA A 39 6.66 49.81 5.51
C ALA A 39 7.51 50.42 4.39
N ALA A 40 7.42 49.87 3.17
CA ALA A 40 8.16 50.37 2.01
C ALA A 40 7.70 51.78 1.61
N GLN A 41 6.41 52.10 1.71
CA GLN A 41 5.87 53.41 1.37
C GLN A 41 6.52 54.54 2.19
N THR A 42 6.82 54.29 3.47
CA THR A 42 7.50 55.26 4.36
C THR A 42 8.89 55.65 3.84
N TYR A 43 9.61 54.74 3.17
CA TYR A 43 10.91 55.01 2.57
C TYR A 43 10.84 55.66 1.18
N LEU A 44 9.65 55.68 0.57
CA LEU A 44 9.44 56.24 -0.77
C LEU A 44 9.05 57.72 -0.77
N GLY A 45 8.81 58.32 0.39
CA GLY A 45 8.52 59.75 0.51
C GLY A 45 9.64 60.59 -0.08
N GLY A 46 9.31 61.48 -1.02
CA GLY A 46 10.26 62.34 -1.75
C GLY A 46 10.79 61.76 -3.06
N TYR A 47 10.44 60.51 -3.41
CA TYR A 47 10.78 59.86 -4.68
C TYR A 47 9.56 59.68 -5.59
N GLU A 48 8.49 60.44 -5.37
CA GLU A 48 7.27 60.41 -6.17
C GLU A 48 7.60 60.67 -7.65
N GLY A 49 7.07 59.83 -8.54
CA GLY A 49 7.36 59.92 -9.98
C GLY A 49 8.76 59.44 -10.39
N ARG A 50 9.57 58.89 -9.47
CA ARG A 50 10.85 58.22 -9.79
C ARG A 50 10.86 56.75 -9.37
N ILE A 51 10.26 56.44 -8.21
CA ILE A 51 10.19 55.07 -7.68
C ILE A 51 8.73 54.74 -7.35
N VAL A 52 8.31 53.51 -7.62
CA VAL A 52 6.94 53.03 -7.41
C VAL A 52 6.96 51.58 -6.90
N LEU A 53 6.03 51.26 -6.00
CA LEU A 53 5.75 49.89 -5.60
C LEU A 53 5.07 49.14 -6.76
N ALA A 54 5.86 48.36 -7.48
CA ALA A 54 5.43 47.63 -8.68
C ALA A 54 4.73 46.30 -8.38
N CYS A 55 5.13 45.58 -7.32
CA CYS A 55 4.64 44.22 -7.04
C CYS A 55 4.46 44.01 -5.53
N HIS A 56 3.21 43.75 -5.10
CA HIS A 56 2.88 43.40 -3.73
C HIS A 56 2.94 41.88 -3.55
N ASN A 57 4.14 41.38 -3.21
CA ASN A 57 4.38 39.97 -2.91
C ASN A 57 4.37 39.71 -1.39
N ALA A 58 4.58 38.45 -0.97
CA ALA A 58 4.85 38.15 0.45
C ALA A 58 6.18 38.79 0.89
N PRO A 59 6.31 39.23 2.16
CA PRO A 59 7.56 39.77 2.68
C PRO A 59 8.61 38.66 2.69
N VAL A 60 9.53 38.69 1.73
CA VAL A 60 10.70 37.81 1.76
C VAL A 60 11.64 38.34 2.85
N MET A 61 12.49 37.49 3.43
CA MET A 61 13.59 37.91 4.31
C MET A 61 14.23 39.23 3.86
N ILE A 62 14.68 40.05 4.81
CA ILE A 62 15.31 41.38 4.66
C ILE A 62 16.48 41.33 3.66
N ILE A 63 16.18 41.32 2.37
CA ILE A 63 17.12 41.24 1.27
C ILE A 63 16.56 42.14 0.17
N ALA A 64 17.36 43.11 -0.26
CA ALA A 64 17.13 43.87 -1.47
C ALA A 64 17.95 43.23 -2.60
N ARG A 65 17.30 42.74 -3.66
CA ARG A 65 17.98 42.14 -4.81
C ARG A 65 17.49 42.75 -6.12
N THR A 66 18.41 43.14 -6.98
CA THR A 66 18.08 43.57 -8.33
C THR A 66 17.50 42.40 -9.12
N VAL A 67 16.37 42.64 -9.77
CA VAL A 67 15.70 41.67 -10.64
C VAL A 67 16.22 41.88 -12.07
N LYS A 68 16.57 40.81 -12.77
CA LYS A 68 17.00 40.87 -14.16
C LYS A 68 15.81 41.24 -15.06
N THR A 69 15.65 42.52 -15.36
CA THR A 69 14.60 43.04 -16.24
C THR A 69 15.11 43.62 -17.56
N GLY A 70 16.43 43.66 -17.76
CA GLY A 70 17.05 44.17 -18.98
C GLY A 70 16.77 45.66 -19.21
N GLY A 71 16.92 46.48 -18.17
CA GLY A 71 16.69 47.94 -18.26
C GLY A 71 15.23 48.37 -18.18
N LYS A 72 14.32 47.48 -17.75
CA LYS A 72 12.87 47.73 -17.74
C LYS A 72 12.32 47.84 -16.32
N ALA A 73 11.54 48.88 -16.07
CA ALA A 73 10.77 49.06 -14.83
C ALA A 73 9.31 48.64 -15.05
N TYR A 74 9.02 47.35 -15.01
CA TYR A 74 7.65 46.85 -15.21
C TYR A 74 6.70 47.34 -14.12
N HIS A 75 5.40 47.48 -14.45
CA HIS A 75 4.35 47.91 -13.53
C HIS A 75 4.60 49.32 -12.94
N SER A 76 5.17 50.19 -13.77
CA SER A 76 5.44 51.59 -13.46
C SER A 76 4.94 52.48 -14.60
N PHE A 77 4.91 53.79 -14.34
CA PHE A 77 4.60 54.80 -15.36
C PHE A 77 5.56 54.74 -16.57
N HIS A 78 6.79 54.21 -16.41
CA HIS A 78 7.72 54.00 -17.53
C HIS A 78 7.18 53.03 -18.59
N MET A 79 6.23 52.15 -18.24
CA MET A 79 5.62 51.22 -19.19
C MET A 79 4.52 51.86 -20.04
N LYS A 80 4.15 53.13 -19.83
CA LYS A 80 3.05 53.78 -20.55
C LYS A 80 3.27 53.82 -22.08
N PRO A 81 4.43 54.25 -22.61
CA PRO A 81 4.67 54.21 -24.06
C PRO A 81 4.60 52.79 -24.64
N ALA A 82 4.99 51.79 -23.86
CA ALA A 82 4.86 50.38 -24.24
C ALA A 82 3.40 49.94 -24.26
N ALA A 83 2.61 50.37 -23.28
CA ALA A 83 1.20 50.06 -23.22
C ALA A 83 0.44 50.68 -24.40
N ASP A 84 0.76 51.89 -24.82
CA ASP A 84 0.12 52.55 -25.96
C ASP A 84 0.35 51.76 -27.27
N ILE A 85 1.62 51.43 -27.59
CA ILE A 85 1.96 50.61 -28.77
C ILE A 85 1.32 49.23 -28.68
N TYR A 86 1.31 48.64 -27.49
CA TYR A 86 0.67 47.35 -27.27
C TYR A 86 -0.85 47.41 -27.48
N ASN A 87 -1.50 48.50 -27.10
CA ASN A 87 -2.92 48.72 -27.31
C ASN A 87 -3.25 48.72 -28.80
N ASP A 88 -2.49 49.47 -29.60
CA ASP A 88 -2.67 49.57 -31.05
C ASP A 88 -2.54 48.20 -31.72
N LEU A 89 -1.49 47.45 -31.38
CA LEU A 89 -1.27 46.09 -31.88
C LEU A 89 -2.39 45.14 -31.46
N MET A 90 -2.92 45.29 -30.25
CA MET A 90 -4.03 44.47 -29.76
C MET A 90 -5.35 44.79 -30.46
N HIS A 91 -5.61 46.07 -30.78
CA HIS A 91 -6.78 46.47 -31.56
C HIS A 91 -6.67 45.99 -33.01
N GLU A 92 -5.50 46.11 -33.62
CA GLU A 92 -5.20 45.56 -34.95
C GLU A 92 -5.40 44.04 -34.95
N ALA A 93 -4.87 43.31 -33.97
CA ALA A 93 -5.05 41.86 -33.88
C ALA A 93 -6.52 41.46 -33.62
N SER A 94 -7.24 42.22 -32.79
CA SER A 94 -8.63 41.95 -32.46
C SER A 94 -9.55 42.06 -33.67
N SER A 95 -9.22 42.91 -34.66
CA SER A 95 -9.97 42.99 -35.92
C SER A 95 -9.83 41.70 -36.75
N HIS A 96 -8.64 41.07 -36.73
CA HIS A 96 -8.35 39.82 -37.43
C HIS A 96 -8.87 38.57 -36.69
N LEU A 97 -9.06 38.65 -35.37
CA LEU A 97 -9.47 37.53 -34.51
C LEU A 97 -10.99 37.37 -34.34
N LYS A 98 -11.82 38.24 -34.94
CA LYS A 98 -13.30 38.20 -34.82
C LYS A 98 -13.92 36.86 -35.22
N ASN A 99 -13.26 36.10 -36.09
CA ASN A 99 -13.75 34.82 -36.61
C ASN A 99 -13.20 33.58 -35.87
N CYS A 100 -12.43 33.75 -34.79
CA CYS A 100 -11.94 32.62 -33.99
C CYS A 100 -12.99 32.21 -32.95
N PRO A 101 -13.54 30.98 -32.99
CA PRO A 101 -14.47 30.52 -31.96
C PRO A 101 -13.77 30.49 -30.59
N ARG A 102 -14.20 31.36 -29.68
CA ARG A 102 -13.77 31.33 -28.28
C ARG A 102 -14.52 30.21 -27.58
N LYS A 103 -13.81 29.16 -27.17
CA LYS A 103 -14.36 28.23 -26.17
C LYS A 103 -14.50 29.00 -24.85
N SER A 104 -15.74 29.23 -24.43
CA SER A 104 -16.00 29.71 -23.08
C SER A 104 -15.53 28.64 -22.10
N ILE A 105 -14.47 28.93 -21.37
CA ILE A 105 -14.06 28.11 -20.23
C ILE A 105 -14.62 28.81 -19.01
N ALA A 106 -15.51 28.13 -18.27
CA ALA A 106 -16.03 28.59 -17.00
C ALA A 106 -14.92 28.52 -15.93
N ALA A 107 -13.91 29.39 -16.06
CA ALA A 107 -12.82 29.52 -15.12
C ALA A 107 -13.02 30.76 -14.25
N PHE A 108 -12.94 30.58 -12.93
CA PHE A 108 -12.92 31.69 -11.98
C PHE A 108 -11.53 32.34 -12.00
N MET A 109 -11.48 33.66 -12.21
CA MET A 109 -10.23 34.43 -12.22
C MET A 109 -10.26 35.53 -11.15
N VAL A 110 -9.22 35.60 -10.33
CA VAL A 110 -8.96 36.78 -9.49
C VAL A 110 -7.90 37.64 -10.17
N SER A 111 -8.28 38.86 -10.56
CA SER A 111 -7.41 39.79 -11.26
C SER A 111 -6.36 40.37 -10.30
N PRO A 112 -5.06 40.21 -10.57
CA PRO A 112 -4.01 40.82 -9.73
C PRO A 112 -3.85 42.33 -9.99
N VAL A 113 -4.60 42.90 -10.94
CA VAL A 113 -4.60 44.35 -11.22
C VAL A 113 -5.67 45.04 -10.36
N THR A 114 -6.90 44.52 -10.42
CA THR A 114 -8.07 45.09 -9.73
C THR A 114 -8.30 44.49 -8.34
N ASN A 115 -7.71 43.33 -8.04
CA ASN A 115 -7.98 42.53 -6.85
C ASN A 115 -9.46 42.14 -6.71
N THR A 116 -10.11 41.82 -7.82
CA THR A 116 -11.50 41.39 -7.86
C THR A 116 -11.64 40.08 -8.62
N ALA A 117 -12.61 39.27 -8.22
CA ALA A 117 -13.08 38.18 -9.04
C ALA A 117 -13.66 38.76 -10.34
N LEU A 118 -13.16 38.30 -11.47
CA LEU A 118 -13.71 38.64 -12.77
C LEU A 118 -14.79 37.62 -13.12
N ASP A 119 -15.90 38.12 -13.68
CA ASP A 119 -16.89 37.26 -14.30
C ASP A 119 -16.24 36.54 -15.50
N SER A 120 -16.47 35.23 -15.60
CA SER A 120 -16.06 34.39 -16.72
C SER A 120 -16.53 34.91 -18.08
N ALA A 121 -17.63 35.69 -18.12
CA ALA A 121 -18.14 36.32 -19.33
C ALA A 121 -17.40 37.60 -19.72
N ARG A 122 -16.62 38.22 -18.81
CA ARG A 122 -15.93 39.48 -19.09
C ARG A 122 -14.72 39.23 -20.01
N PRO A 123 -14.66 39.83 -21.20
CA PRO A 123 -13.48 39.71 -22.05
C PRO A 123 -12.30 40.44 -21.40
N LEU A 124 -11.13 39.78 -21.43
CA LEU A 124 -9.85 40.46 -21.21
C LEU A 124 -9.56 41.28 -22.47
N ASP A 125 -9.94 42.56 -22.45
CA ASP A 125 -9.78 43.51 -23.55
C ASP A 125 -8.35 44.08 -23.61
N ALA A 126 -8.09 44.94 -24.60
CA ALA A 126 -6.80 45.60 -24.74
C ALA A 126 -6.51 46.49 -23.53
N ASP A 127 -7.50 47.27 -23.08
CA ASP A 127 -7.42 48.16 -21.92
C ASP A 127 -6.98 47.43 -20.65
N TYR A 128 -7.60 46.28 -20.32
CA TYR A 128 -7.20 45.48 -19.17
C TYR A 128 -5.75 45.01 -19.28
N ARG A 129 -5.33 44.55 -20.48
CA ARG A 129 -3.96 44.07 -20.69
C ARG A 129 -2.95 45.23 -20.63
N CYS A 130 -3.29 46.41 -21.12
CA CYS A 130 -2.49 47.63 -20.99
C CYS A 130 -2.38 48.06 -19.51
N ALA A 131 -3.48 48.06 -18.77
CA ALA A 131 -3.49 48.30 -17.34
C ALA A 131 -2.58 47.30 -16.59
N ASN A 132 -2.56 46.03 -17.00
CA ASN A 132 -1.64 45.04 -16.42
C ASN A 132 -0.15 45.40 -16.58
N LEU A 133 0.23 46.12 -17.63
CA LEU A 133 1.61 46.53 -17.87
C LEU A 133 2.05 47.69 -16.98
N VAL A 134 1.13 48.61 -16.69
CA VAL A 134 1.43 49.89 -16.03
C VAL A 134 1.09 49.87 -14.55
N SER A 135 0.05 49.13 -14.16
CA SER A 135 -0.43 49.09 -12.77
C SER A 135 0.35 48.10 -11.90
N PRO A 136 0.46 48.38 -10.58
CA PRO A 136 1.05 47.47 -9.61
C PRO A 136 0.34 46.10 -9.55
N VAL A 137 1.13 45.04 -9.38
CA VAL A 137 0.62 43.67 -9.23
C VAL A 137 0.28 43.38 -7.78
N LYS A 138 -1.02 43.24 -7.48
CA LYS A 138 -1.59 42.93 -6.16
C LYS A 138 -1.61 41.42 -5.88
N PHE A 139 -0.47 40.76 -5.98
CA PHE A 139 -0.38 39.29 -5.88
C PHE A 139 -0.78 38.77 -4.50
N ARG A 140 -0.30 39.41 -3.43
CA ARG A 140 -0.64 39.06 -2.04
C ARG A 140 -2.14 39.11 -1.81
N GLN A 141 -2.77 40.20 -2.22
CA GLN A 141 -4.21 40.39 -2.08
C GLN A 141 -4.99 39.34 -2.89
N ALA A 142 -4.56 39.04 -4.12
CA ALA A 142 -5.22 38.04 -4.94
C ALA A 142 -5.18 36.64 -4.31
N VAL A 143 -4.03 36.23 -3.74
CA VAL A 143 -3.92 34.94 -3.03
C VAL A 143 -4.80 34.92 -1.78
N GLN A 144 -4.88 36.04 -1.05
CA GLN A 144 -5.77 36.17 0.11
C GLN A 144 -7.25 36.04 -0.30
N THR A 145 -7.66 36.67 -1.40
CA THR A 145 -9.02 36.55 -1.94
C THR A 145 -9.34 35.11 -2.33
N ILE A 146 -8.40 34.40 -2.97
CA ILE A 146 -8.59 32.98 -3.32
C ILE A 146 -8.69 32.12 -2.06
N GLY A 147 -7.74 32.26 -1.12
CA GLY A 147 -7.70 31.43 0.10
C GLY A 147 -8.87 31.68 1.05
N SER A 148 -9.45 32.89 1.02
CA SER A 148 -10.64 33.26 1.83
C SER A 148 -11.96 32.98 1.13
N CYS A 149 -11.94 32.47 -0.11
CA CYS A 149 -13.16 32.24 -0.88
C CYS A 149 -13.98 31.11 -0.23
N PRO A 150 -15.26 31.34 0.13
CA PRO A 150 -16.08 30.34 0.84
C PRO A 150 -16.21 29.01 0.09
N VAL A 151 -16.16 29.05 -1.25
CA VAL A 151 -16.20 27.87 -2.13
C VAL A 151 -15.08 26.89 -1.81
N PHE A 152 -13.92 27.38 -1.36
CA PHE A 152 -12.74 26.55 -1.09
C PHE A 152 -12.54 26.20 0.38
N LYS A 153 -13.46 26.59 1.28
CA LYS A 153 -13.30 26.43 2.74
C LYS A 153 -13.08 24.98 3.18
N TYR A 154 -13.74 24.04 2.51
CA TYR A 154 -13.76 22.63 2.93
C TYR A 154 -12.91 21.71 2.05
N VAL A 155 -12.30 22.21 0.98
CA VAL A 155 -11.51 21.42 0.02
C VAL A 155 -10.02 21.75 0.12
N ASP A 156 -9.17 20.80 -0.27
CA ASP A 156 -7.74 21.04 -0.44
C ASP A 156 -7.48 21.81 -1.73
N LEU A 157 -6.81 22.96 -1.62
CA LEU A 157 -6.53 23.85 -2.73
C LEU A 157 -5.08 23.66 -3.19
N ILE A 158 -4.90 23.07 -4.37
CA ILE A 158 -3.60 22.89 -4.99
C ILE A 158 -3.33 24.01 -6.00
N VAL A 159 -2.35 24.86 -5.70
CA VAL A 159 -1.90 25.93 -6.59
C VAL A 159 -0.78 25.45 -7.49
N VAL A 160 -1.05 25.32 -8.78
CA VAL A 160 -0.04 24.97 -9.79
C VAL A 160 0.65 26.24 -10.29
N GLU A 161 1.95 26.38 -10.02
CA GLU A 161 2.78 27.47 -10.52
C GLU A 161 3.26 27.14 -11.94
N ILE A 162 2.58 27.71 -12.95
CA ILE A 162 2.95 27.58 -14.37
C ILE A 162 4.04 28.60 -14.71
N ARG A 163 5.31 28.13 -14.72
CA ARG A 163 6.47 28.93 -15.16
C ARG A 163 7.68 28.05 -15.44
N PRO A 164 8.61 28.44 -16.34
CA PRO A 164 9.94 27.81 -16.48
C PRO A 164 10.87 27.96 -15.26
N LEU A 165 10.41 28.53 -14.14
CA LEU A 165 11.15 28.69 -12.90
C LEU A 165 10.18 28.77 -11.72
N SER A 166 10.41 27.96 -10.69
CA SER A 166 9.70 28.11 -9.42
C SER A 166 10.26 29.29 -8.63
N ALA A 167 9.46 30.35 -8.52
CA ALA A 167 9.79 31.55 -7.76
C ALA A 167 8.69 31.93 -6.75
N LEU A 168 7.47 31.40 -6.91
CA LEU A 168 6.32 31.73 -6.09
C LEU A 168 6.01 30.70 -5.01
N LYS A 169 6.53 29.48 -5.10
CA LYS A 169 6.33 28.45 -4.06
C LYS A 169 6.65 28.96 -2.65
N GLY A 170 7.79 29.64 -2.49
CA GLY A 170 8.20 30.24 -1.20
C GLY A 170 7.21 31.30 -0.70
N PRO A 171 6.98 32.38 -1.47
CA PRO A 171 6.00 33.41 -1.14
C PRO A 171 4.60 32.88 -0.85
N VAL A 172 4.08 31.94 -1.65
CA VAL A 172 2.76 31.32 -1.42
C VAL A 172 2.74 30.57 -0.10
N LYS A 173 3.75 29.71 0.16
CA LYS A 173 3.84 28.96 1.43
C LYS A 173 3.87 29.88 2.64
N GLN A 174 4.52 31.04 2.52
CA GLN A 174 4.54 32.03 3.59
C GLN A 174 3.17 32.68 3.81
N MET A 175 2.48 33.08 2.74
CA MET A 175 1.11 33.63 2.85
C MET A 175 0.13 32.62 3.44
N CYS A 176 0.25 31.34 3.08
CA CYS A 176 -0.55 30.27 3.69
C CYS A 176 -0.33 30.19 5.20
N ARG A 177 0.92 30.31 5.69
CA ARG A 177 1.21 30.36 7.13
C ARG A 177 0.65 31.62 7.79
N GLU A 178 0.84 32.78 7.18
CA GLU A 178 0.37 34.07 7.72
C GLU A 178 -1.16 34.11 7.88
N HIS A 179 -1.91 33.53 6.94
CA HIS A 179 -3.38 33.56 6.93
C HIS A 179 -4.03 32.25 7.40
N LYS A 180 -3.23 31.28 7.90
CA LYS A 180 -3.70 29.96 8.34
C LYS A 180 -4.49 29.19 7.26
N PHE A 181 -4.03 29.25 6.01
CA PHE A 181 -4.57 28.46 4.91
C PHE A 181 -3.92 27.07 4.87
N ASP A 182 -4.22 26.24 5.87
CA ASP A 182 -3.57 24.93 6.06
C ASP A 182 -3.88 23.92 4.94
N LYS A 183 -5.01 24.10 4.25
CA LYS A 183 -5.45 23.28 3.11
C LYS A 183 -4.91 23.75 1.76
N MET A 184 -4.12 24.82 1.73
CA MET A 184 -3.59 25.40 0.49
C MET A 184 -2.12 25.01 0.29
N SER A 185 -1.83 24.31 -0.80
CA SER A 185 -0.46 23.92 -1.17
C SER A 185 -0.05 24.46 -2.53
N CYS A 186 1.25 24.51 -2.82
CA CYS A 186 1.77 25.02 -4.09
C CYS A 186 2.77 24.05 -4.74
N LEU A 187 2.47 23.66 -5.97
CA LEU A 187 3.25 22.74 -6.79
C LEU A 187 3.83 23.47 -8.01
N PRO A 188 5.15 23.42 -8.24
CA PRO A 188 5.76 24.02 -9.41
C PRO A 188 5.64 23.10 -10.64
N THR A 189 5.44 23.68 -11.83
CA THR A 189 5.53 22.92 -13.09
C THR A 189 6.96 22.58 -13.46
N ILE A 190 7.87 23.57 -13.40
CA ILE A 190 9.27 23.43 -13.82
C ILE A 190 10.19 24.13 -12.82
N LYS A 191 11.32 23.50 -12.52
CA LYS A 191 12.42 24.04 -11.70
C LYS A 191 13.70 24.10 -12.54
N ARG A 192 14.49 25.16 -12.34
CA ARG A 192 15.77 25.37 -13.03
C ARG A 192 16.72 24.19 -12.80
N GLY A 193 17.43 23.79 -13.86
CA GLY A 193 18.50 22.80 -13.80
C GLY A 193 18.05 21.34 -13.81
N GLY A 194 16.76 21.06 -14.02
CA GLY A 194 16.25 19.69 -14.16
C GLY A 194 15.59 19.43 -15.52
N ASN A 195 15.37 18.16 -15.82
CA ASN A 195 14.65 17.73 -17.02
C ASN A 195 13.18 18.16 -16.96
N SER A 196 12.74 18.98 -17.91
CA SER A 196 11.37 19.53 -17.95
C SER A 196 10.30 18.44 -18.06
N ALA A 197 10.52 17.40 -18.88
CA ALA A 197 9.56 16.31 -19.05
C ALA A 197 9.39 15.53 -17.74
N SER A 198 10.49 15.14 -17.09
CA SER A 198 10.44 14.45 -15.79
C SER A 198 9.74 15.28 -14.71
N GLN A 199 9.91 16.61 -14.72
CA GLN A 199 9.25 17.50 -13.77
C GLN A 199 7.74 17.62 -14.00
N LEU A 200 7.31 17.66 -15.27
CA LEU A 200 5.88 17.63 -15.62
C LEU A 200 5.24 16.28 -15.25
N PHE A 201 5.93 15.16 -15.47
CA PHE A 201 5.46 13.86 -15.00
C PHE A 201 5.36 13.78 -13.47
N ASN A 202 6.31 14.38 -12.76
CA ASN A 202 6.24 14.47 -11.30
C ASN A 202 5.04 15.34 -10.84
N LEU A 203 4.76 16.46 -11.52
CA LEU A 203 3.55 17.25 -11.27
C LEU A 203 2.29 16.42 -11.50
N ALA A 204 2.20 15.68 -12.61
CA ALA A 204 1.07 14.80 -12.89
C ALA A 204 0.91 13.73 -11.79
N GLY A 205 2.00 13.11 -11.34
CA GLY A 205 1.98 12.18 -10.21
C GLY A 205 1.52 12.83 -8.90
N GLN A 206 1.93 14.07 -8.61
CA GLN A 206 1.44 14.79 -7.44
C GLN A 206 -0.05 15.13 -7.54
N LEU A 207 -0.52 15.56 -8.71
CA LEU A 207 -1.95 15.81 -8.95
C LEU A 207 -2.77 14.51 -8.80
N PHE A 208 -2.25 13.37 -9.29
CA PHE A 208 -2.83 12.05 -9.07
C PHE A 208 -2.95 11.70 -7.59
N LEU A 209 -1.87 11.89 -6.80
CA LEU A 209 -1.89 11.64 -5.36
C LEU A 209 -2.85 12.57 -4.59
N ASN A 210 -3.15 13.74 -5.15
CA ASN A 210 -4.14 14.68 -4.61
C ASN A 210 -5.54 14.47 -5.19
N ASN A 211 -5.79 13.31 -5.82
CA ASN A 211 -7.10 12.89 -6.33
C ASN A 211 -7.69 13.81 -7.42
N PHE A 212 -6.84 14.47 -8.21
CA PHE A 212 -7.27 15.23 -9.39
C PHE A 212 -7.54 14.28 -10.56
N SER A 213 -8.63 14.54 -11.29
CA SER A 213 -8.91 13.85 -12.54
C SER A 213 -7.94 14.33 -13.61
N LEU A 214 -7.11 13.41 -14.10
CA LEU A 214 -6.16 13.65 -15.19
C LEU A 214 -6.55 12.78 -16.38
N ASP A 215 -6.40 13.35 -17.59
CA ASP A 215 -6.45 12.59 -18.82
C ASP A 215 -5.11 11.86 -18.99
N TYR A 216 -5.03 10.65 -18.44
CA TYR A 216 -3.80 9.85 -18.48
C TYR A 216 -3.38 9.52 -19.90
N GLU A 217 -4.34 9.32 -20.81
CA GLU A 217 -4.04 9.01 -22.20
C GLU A 217 -3.22 10.14 -22.84
N ARG A 218 -3.61 11.40 -22.58
CA ARG A 218 -2.84 12.56 -23.02
C ARG A 218 -1.51 12.73 -22.30
N VAL A 219 -1.46 12.46 -21.00
CA VAL A 219 -0.22 12.61 -20.22
C VAL A 219 0.83 11.58 -20.66
N THR A 220 0.42 10.35 -20.99
CA THR A 220 1.32 9.26 -21.38
C THR A 220 1.47 9.12 -22.90
N ALA A 221 0.93 10.05 -23.67
CA ALA A 221 0.97 9.98 -25.12
C ALA A 221 2.41 10.11 -25.62
N ILE A 222 2.74 9.38 -26.68
CA ILE A 222 4.07 9.44 -27.32
C ILE A 222 3.94 10.34 -28.53
N GLU A 223 4.57 11.51 -28.47
CA GLU A 223 4.58 12.46 -29.59
C GLU A 223 5.77 12.15 -30.51
N GLU A 224 5.48 11.72 -31.74
CA GLU A 224 6.47 11.52 -32.79
C GLU A 224 6.28 12.59 -33.86
N THR A 225 7.36 13.31 -34.20
CA THR A 225 7.33 14.26 -35.31
C THR A 225 7.59 13.50 -36.60
N SER A 226 6.63 13.49 -37.54
CA SER A 226 6.85 12.96 -38.89
C SER A 226 6.23 13.85 -39.96
N PRO A 227 6.92 13.98 -41.11
CA PRO A 227 7.31 15.26 -41.75
C PRO A 227 7.30 16.55 -40.89
N PRO A 228 7.87 17.69 -41.36
CA PRO A 228 8.27 18.82 -40.51
C PRO A 228 7.18 19.48 -39.64
N ASP A 229 5.89 19.24 -39.90
CA ASP A 229 4.80 20.03 -39.31
C ASP A 229 3.63 19.21 -38.75
N LYS A 230 3.79 17.88 -38.61
CA LYS A 230 2.73 17.03 -38.01
C LYS A 230 3.25 16.25 -36.81
N ILE A 231 2.64 16.52 -35.66
CA ILE A 231 2.80 15.72 -34.44
C ILE A 231 1.87 14.52 -34.57
N GLN A 232 2.44 13.32 -34.69
CA GLN A 232 1.70 12.08 -34.55
C GLN A 232 1.68 11.68 -33.07
N ILE A 233 0.51 11.25 -32.60
CA ILE A 233 0.31 10.85 -31.22
C ILE A 233 0.14 9.33 -31.18
N GLY A 234 1.16 8.63 -30.70
CA GLY A 234 1.13 7.20 -30.41
C GLY A 234 0.62 6.92 -29.00
N LYS A 235 0.05 5.72 -28.80
CA LYS A 235 -0.33 5.20 -27.47
C LYS A 235 0.64 4.10 -27.05
N GLY A 236 0.91 4.02 -25.75
CA GLY A 236 1.64 2.90 -25.16
C GLY A 236 0.87 1.57 -25.29
N LYS A 237 1.55 0.46 -24.99
CA LYS A 237 0.94 -0.88 -24.91
C LYS A 237 0.45 -1.15 -23.49
N LEU A 238 -0.63 -1.92 -23.36
CA LEU A 238 -1.13 -2.39 -22.07
C LEU A 238 -0.09 -3.33 -21.43
N LEU A 239 0.31 -3.05 -20.19
CA LEU A 239 1.11 -3.96 -19.38
C LEU A 239 0.18 -5.02 -18.77
N VAL A 240 0.46 -6.30 -19.04
CA VAL A 240 -0.38 -7.45 -18.62
C VAL A 240 0.24 -8.26 -17.48
N ASP A 241 1.46 -7.91 -17.08
CA ASP A 241 2.34 -8.67 -16.20
C ASP A 241 2.77 -7.88 -14.94
N LEU A 242 1.98 -6.87 -14.56
CA LEU A 242 2.21 -6.14 -13.31
C LEU A 242 1.98 -7.05 -12.09
N PRO A 243 2.79 -6.93 -11.03
CA PRO A 243 2.58 -7.69 -9.81
C PRO A 243 1.18 -7.41 -9.25
N ILE A 244 0.48 -8.49 -8.87
CA ILE A 244 -0.83 -8.37 -8.21
C ILE A 244 -0.68 -7.63 -6.88
N TYR A 245 -1.80 -7.05 -6.42
CA TYR A 245 -1.87 -6.38 -5.13
C TYR A 245 -1.31 -7.28 -4.01
N GLN A 246 -0.28 -6.78 -3.32
CA GLN A 246 0.37 -7.52 -2.24
C GLN A 246 -0.34 -7.20 -0.92
N TRP A 247 -1.13 -8.15 -0.43
CA TRP A 247 -1.75 -8.04 0.88
C TRP A 247 -0.70 -8.06 1.99
N ASN A 248 -0.72 -7.06 2.87
CA ASN A 248 0.14 -7.03 4.04
C ASN A 248 -0.51 -7.73 5.23
N TYR A 249 -0.53 -9.07 5.22
CA TYR A 249 -0.93 -9.87 6.38
C TYR A 249 0.26 -10.09 7.32
N VAL A 250 0.53 -9.10 8.21
CA VAL A 250 1.64 -9.16 9.20
C VAL A 250 1.48 -10.34 10.18
N LYS A 251 0.24 -10.76 10.42
CA LYS A 251 -0.07 -11.91 11.28
C LYS A 251 -0.67 -13.02 10.42
N GLU A 252 -0.23 -14.24 10.69
CA GLU A 252 -0.87 -15.43 10.15
C GLU A 252 -2.31 -15.51 10.71
N LEU A 253 -3.30 -15.32 9.84
CA LEU A 253 -4.71 -15.44 10.18
C LEU A 253 -5.17 -16.91 10.00
N TRP A 254 -4.54 -17.81 10.75
CA TRP A 254 -4.81 -19.25 10.67
C TRP A 254 -5.21 -19.80 12.03
N ALA A 255 -6.43 -20.35 12.11
CA ALA A 255 -6.96 -20.97 13.32
C ALA A 255 -7.20 -22.48 13.07
N GLU A 256 -6.15 -23.29 13.21
CA GLU A 256 -6.24 -24.75 13.06
C GLU A 256 -6.75 -25.41 14.34
N PRO A 257 -7.84 -26.19 14.31
CA PRO A 257 -8.28 -26.94 15.48
C PRO A 257 -7.28 -28.07 15.80
N ARG A 258 -7.08 -28.36 17.09
CA ARG A 258 -6.11 -29.36 17.56
C ARG A 258 -6.27 -30.73 16.87
N ARG A 259 -7.50 -31.22 16.68
CA ARG A 259 -7.77 -32.49 15.99
C ARG A 259 -7.19 -32.51 14.57
N SER A 260 -7.36 -31.42 13.82
CA SER A 260 -6.84 -31.29 12.46
C SER A 260 -5.31 -31.29 12.46
N LYS A 261 -4.70 -30.54 13.38
CA LYS A 261 -3.24 -30.51 13.56
C LYS A 261 -2.65 -31.89 13.90
N GLU A 262 -3.26 -32.60 14.85
CA GLU A 262 -2.83 -33.94 15.28
C GLU A 262 -3.04 -35.00 14.18
N GLN A 263 -4.08 -34.86 13.36
CA GLN A 263 -4.31 -35.74 12.20
C GLN A 263 -3.32 -35.47 11.06
N ARG A 264 -2.98 -34.21 10.80
CA ARG A 264 -2.03 -33.79 9.75
C ARG A 264 -0.58 -34.14 10.11
N ALA A 265 -0.26 -34.15 11.41
CA ALA A 265 1.08 -34.41 11.91
C ALA A 265 1.06 -35.48 13.03
N PRO A 266 0.80 -36.76 12.70
CA PRO A 266 0.86 -37.84 13.68
C PRO A 266 2.28 -38.02 14.20
N GLN A 267 2.44 -38.19 15.52
CA GLN A 267 3.75 -38.37 16.16
C GLN A 267 4.33 -39.77 15.94
N ASN A 268 3.47 -40.78 15.93
CA ASN A 268 3.84 -42.18 15.71
C ASN A 268 3.09 -42.72 14.50
N LEU A 269 3.74 -43.58 13.73
CA LEU A 269 3.09 -44.35 12.66
C LEU A 269 2.10 -45.35 13.27
N ARG A 270 1.16 -45.83 12.44
CA ARG A 270 0.22 -46.87 12.86
C ARG A 270 1.00 -48.12 13.30
N HIS A 271 0.86 -48.51 14.56
CA HIS A 271 1.41 -49.76 15.05
C HIS A 271 0.48 -50.91 14.65
N ASN A 272 1.05 -52.03 14.20
CA ASN A 272 0.27 -53.15 13.64
C ASN A 272 -0.79 -53.73 14.60
N VAL A 273 -0.47 -53.79 15.90
CA VAL A 273 -1.34 -54.37 16.94
C VAL A 273 -2.07 -53.31 17.76
N LEU A 274 -1.38 -52.23 18.13
CA LEU A 274 -1.94 -51.15 18.95
C LEU A 274 -2.78 -50.16 18.13
N GLY A 275 -2.45 -49.96 16.86
CA GLY A 275 -3.09 -48.99 15.98
C GLY A 275 -2.47 -47.60 16.04
N SER A 276 -3.28 -46.60 15.77
CA SER A 276 -2.90 -45.19 15.75
C SER A 276 -3.53 -44.43 16.91
N HIS A 277 -2.80 -43.46 17.45
CA HIS A 277 -3.34 -42.56 18.47
C HIS A 277 -4.53 -41.76 17.91
N MET A 278 -5.63 -41.66 18.66
CA MET A 278 -6.82 -40.93 18.24
C MET A 278 -6.63 -39.41 18.32
N PRO A 279 -6.78 -38.67 17.21
CA PRO A 279 -6.70 -37.21 17.21
C PRO A 279 -7.84 -36.56 18.00
N GLY A 280 -7.54 -35.50 18.74
CA GLY A 280 -8.52 -34.77 19.54
C GLY A 280 -8.92 -35.47 20.84
N GLY A 281 -8.31 -36.61 21.18
CA GLY A 281 -8.54 -37.33 22.44
C GLY A 281 -8.00 -36.59 23.68
N SER A 282 -8.24 -37.19 24.86
CA SER A 282 -7.70 -36.71 26.14
C SER A 282 -6.20 -36.99 26.22
N LYS A 283 -5.42 -36.02 26.72
CA LYS A 283 -3.98 -36.23 26.99
C LYS A 283 -3.72 -37.04 28.27
N ASN A 284 -4.69 -37.07 29.18
CA ASN A 284 -4.58 -37.83 30.44
C ASN A 284 -4.98 -39.29 30.24
N GLU A 285 -5.84 -39.54 29.26
CA GLU A 285 -6.32 -40.86 28.86
C GLU A 285 -6.18 -41.00 27.33
N PRO A 286 -4.95 -41.09 26.80
CA PRO A 286 -4.75 -41.34 25.39
C PRO A 286 -5.41 -42.65 24.98
N THR A 287 -5.99 -42.63 23.78
CA THR A 287 -6.66 -43.79 23.19
C THR A 287 -6.04 -44.10 21.83
N TRP A 288 -5.72 -45.37 21.60
CA TRP A 288 -5.31 -45.89 20.31
C TRP A 288 -6.45 -46.68 19.69
N ARG A 289 -6.66 -46.46 18.40
CA ARG A 289 -7.66 -47.15 17.60
C ARG A 289 -6.97 -48.04 16.59
N ASN A 290 -7.38 -49.29 16.54
CA ASN A 290 -6.95 -50.23 15.51
C ASN A 290 -8.12 -51.04 14.98
N ARG A 291 -7.94 -51.61 13.79
CA ARG A 291 -8.80 -52.64 13.22
C ARG A 291 -7.93 -53.86 12.93
N LEU A 292 -8.16 -54.93 13.68
CA LEU A 292 -7.40 -56.17 13.58
C LEU A 292 -8.08 -57.08 12.56
N ARG A 293 -7.34 -57.47 11.54
CA ARG A 293 -7.79 -58.39 10.49
C ARG A 293 -6.77 -59.49 10.29
N GLN A 294 -7.23 -60.71 10.06
CA GLN A 294 -6.33 -61.84 9.81
C GLN A 294 -5.52 -61.65 8.51
N ILE A 295 -6.08 -60.94 7.52
CA ILE A 295 -5.36 -60.61 6.27
C ILE A 295 -4.17 -59.65 6.50
N ASP A 296 -4.28 -58.73 7.47
CA ASP A 296 -3.21 -57.79 7.81
C ASP A 296 -2.14 -58.45 8.68
N LEU A 297 -2.56 -59.39 9.53
CA LEU A 297 -1.69 -60.09 10.48
C LEU A 297 -1.92 -61.61 10.39
N PRO A 298 -1.36 -62.29 9.37
CA PRO A 298 -1.61 -63.71 9.12
C PRO A 298 -1.14 -64.65 10.22
N TRP A 299 -0.38 -64.19 11.22
CA TRP A 299 -0.02 -65.01 12.37
C TRP A 299 -1.15 -65.13 13.39
N LEU A 300 -2.21 -64.32 13.30
CA LEU A 300 -3.35 -64.37 14.23
C LEU A 300 -4.09 -65.72 14.17
N LYS A 301 -4.22 -66.32 12.98
CA LYS A 301 -4.77 -67.67 12.80
C LYS A 301 -3.99 -68.78 13.50
N HIS A 302 -2.73 -68.54 13.87
CA HIS A 302 -1.88 -69.57 14.51
C HIS A 302 -2.12 -69.67 16.02
N HIS A 303 -2.83 -68.72 16.64
CA HIS A 303 -3.29 -68.81 18.02
C HIS A 303 -4.77 -69.21 18.01
N SER A 304 -5.01 -70.51 17.84
CA SER A 304 -6.36 -71.06 17.75
C SER A 304 -6.77 -71.78 19.03
N LEU A 305 -8.01 -71.55 19.46
CA LEU A 305 -8.65 -72.22 20.59
C LEU A 305 -9.98 -72.76 20.09
N GLY A 306 -10.16 -74.08 20.09
CA GLY A 306 -11.39 -74.70 19.60
C GLY A 306 -11.69 -74.43 18.12
N GLY A 307 -10.68 -74.15 17.29
CA GLY A 307 -10.83 -73.87 15.87
C GLY A 307 -11.04 -72.39 15.51
N GLU A 308 -11.22 -71.51 16.49
CA GLU A 308 -11.36 -70.07 16.28
C GLU A 308 -10.03 -69.34 16.50
N ALA A 309 -9.75 -68.30 15.71
CA ALA A 309 -8.59 -67.44 15.91
C ALA A 309 -8.86 -66.49 17.08
N VAL A 310 -8.17 -66.69 18.20
CA VAL A 310 -8.33 -65.87 19.40
C VAL A 310 -7.14 -64.94 19.53
N PHE A 311 -7.37 -63.66 19.83
CA PHE A 311 -6.29 -62.73 20.07
C PHE A 311 -5.48 -63.16 21.31
N PRO A 312 -4.15 -63.37 21.19
CA PRO A 312 -3.39 -63.90 22.30
C PRO A 312 -3.32 -62.95 23.49
N ALA A 313 -3.43 -63.50 24.71
CA ALA A 313 -3.33 -62.71 25.93
C ALA A 313 -2.02 -61.92 26.02
N ALA A 314 -0.90 -62.50 25.56
CA ALA A 314 0.41 -61.86 25.51
C ALA A 314 0.44 -60.58 24.65
N ARG A 315 -0.47 -60.44 23.69
CA ARG A 315 -0.53 -59.26 22.82
C ARG A 315 -1.18 -58.07 23.51
N TYR A 316 -2.10 -58.28 24.45
CA TYR A 316 -2.56 -57.19 25.33
C TYR A 316 -1.41 -56.57 26.11
N PHE A 317 -0.43 -57.39 26.51
CA PHE A 317 0.78 -56.89 27.18
C PHE A 317 1.59 -56.03 26.23
N GLY A 318 1.85 -56.50 25.01
CA GLY A 318 2.53 -55.72 23.98
C GLY A 318 1.83 -54.39 23.66
N MET A 319 0.49 -54.39 23.58
CA MET A 319 -0.30 -53.16 23.40
C MET A 319 -0.14 -52.20 24.59
N ALA A 320 -0.21 -52.71 25.81
CA ALA A 320 -0.07 -51.90 27.02
C ALA A 320 1.36 -51.34 27.16
N THR A 321 2.38 -52.15 26.91
CA THR A 321 3.78 -51.71 26.95
C THR A 321 4.04 -50.63 25.90
N GLU A 322 3.59 -50.85 24.66
CA GLU A 322 3.78 -49.90 23.55
C GLU A 322 3.02 -48.58 23.79
N ALA A 323 1.79 -48.65 24.30
CA ALA A 323 1.04 -47.46 24.69
C ALA A 323 1.79 -46.64 25.75
N VAL A 324 2.37 -47.31 26.75
CA VAL A 324 3.19 -46.65 27.77
C VAL A 324 4.50 -46.09 27.19
N THR A 325 5.14 -46.79 26.25
CA THR A 325 6.31 -46.29 25.51
C THR A 325 5.99 -44.96 24.83
N GLN A 326 4.95 -44.94 23.99
CA GLN A 326 4.54 -43.75 23.24
C GLN A 326 4.15 -42.60 24.18
N MET A 327 3.46 -42.88 25.29
CA MET A 327 3.14 -41.87 26.30
C MET A 327 4.37 -41.25 26.96
N LYS A 328 5.45 -42.03 27.13
CA LYS A 328 6.69 -41.56 27.76
C LYS A 328 7.57 -40.80 26.77
N GLU A 329 7.68 -41.26 25.53
CA GLU A 329 8.37 -40.58 24.44
C GLU A 329 7.78 -39.19 24.17
N THR A 330 6.44 -39.07 24.20
CA THR A 330 5.73 -37.80 24.01
C THR A 330 5.67 -36.92 25.27
N SER A 331 6.14 -37.43 26.42
CA SER A 331 6.10 -36.65 27.68
C SER A 331 7.15 -35.54 27.70
N SER A 332 6.91 -34.51 28.52
CA SER A 332 7.85 -33.39 28.69
C SER A 332 9.21 -33.78 29.28
N SER A 333 9.30 -34.97 29.87
CA SER A 333 10.51 -35.50 30.51
C SER A 333 10.63 -36.99 30.13
N PRO A 334 11.14 -37.30 28.93
CA PRO A 334 11.33 -38.68 28.51
C PRO A 334 12.33 -39.36 29.45
N VAL A 335 12.00 -40.58 29.86
CA VAL A 335 12.85 -41.41 30.72
C VAL A 335 13.14 -42.70 29.97
N GLU A 336 14.38 -43.16 30.04
CA GLU A 336 14.77 -44.46 29.52
C GLU A 336 13.98 -45.57 30.22
N ILE A 337 13.25 -46.36 29.44
CA ILE A 337 12.46 -47.47 29.97
C ILE A 337 13.34 -48.71 30.09
N ARG A 338 13.71 -49.06 31.32
CA ARG A 338 14.52 -50.27 31.61
C ARG A 338 13.73 -51.57 31.60
N GLY A 339 12.41 -51.49 31.76
CA GLY A 339 11.53 -52.64 31.79
C GLY A 339 10.09 -52.27 32.11
N TYR A 340 9.20 -53.24 31.92
CA TYR A 340 7.77 -53.10 32.20
C TYR A 340 7.37 -54.07 33.30
N THR A 341 6.43 -53.65 34.14
CA THR A 341 5.82 -54.53 35.13
C THR A 341 4.31 -54.42 35.05
N LEU A 342 3.66 -55.56 34.88
CA LEU A 342 2.21 -55.68 34.78
C LEU A 342 1.70 -56.23 36.12
N HIS A 343 0.68 -55.60 36.67
CA HIS A 343 0.08 -55.98 37.94
C HIS A 343 -1.44 -56.10 37.79
N GLU A 344 -2.04 -57.05 38.51
CA GLU A 344 -3.50 -57.27 38.50
C GLU A 344 -4.07 -57.32 37.08
N VAL A 345 -3.44 -58.13 36.22
CA VAL A 345 -3.93 -58.36 34.86
C VAL A 345 -5.19 -59.21 34.92
N ILE A 346 -6.32 -58.63 34.53
CA ILE A 346 -7.61 -59.32 34.47
C ILE A 346 -8.06 -59.38 33.01
N THR A 347 -8.07 -60.59 32.45
CA THR A 347 -8.67 -60.86 31.13
C THR A 347 -10.10 -61.34 31.35
N LYS A 348 -11.08 -60.51 30.97
CA LYS A 348 -12.51 -60.82 31.18
C LYS A 348 -13.09 -61.76 30.14
N ALA A 349 -12.62 -61.66 28.91
CA ALA A 349 -13.11 -62.43 27.77
C ALA A 349 -12.00 -62.65 26.75
N ALA A 350 -12.07 -63.76 26.03
CA ALA A 350 -11.31 -63.98 24.81
C ALA A 350 -11.83 -63.06 23.70
N LEU A 351 -10.92 -62.54 22.87
CA LEU A 351 -11.28 -61.73 21.70
C LEU A 351 -11.14 -62.61 20.46
N VAL A 352 -12.25 -63.08 19.93
CA VAL A 352 -12.29 -63.84 18.67
C VAL A 352 -12.09 -62.86 17.52
N ILE A 353 -11.19 -63.18 16.60
CA ILE A 353 -10.89 -62.36 15.43
C ILE A 353 -11.55 -63.01 14.22
N PRO A 354 -12.58 -62.39 13.64
CA PRO A 354 -13.30 -62.98 12.52
C PRO A 354 -12.37 -63.14 11.31
N ASP A 355 -12.61 -64.20 10.53
CA ASP A 355 -11.97 -64.40 9.24
C ASP A 355 -12.79 -63.73 8.13
N ASP A 356 -12.94 -62.41 8.25
CA ASP A 356 -13.66 -61.58 7.29
C ASP A 356 -12.83 -60.33 6.89
N THR A 357 -13.35 -59.56 5.94
CA THR A 357 -12.69 -58.34 5.45
C THR A 357 -12.80 -57.17 6.40
N ASP A 358 -13.79 -57.19 7.30
CA ASP A 358 -14.14 -56.07 8.18
C ASP A 358 -13.29 -56.07 9.46
N GLY A 359 -12.89 -57.24 9.94
CA GLY A 359 -12.12 -57.44 11.16
C GLY A 359 -12.83 -56.96 12.41
N ILE A 360 -12.05 -56.78 13.47
CA ILE A 360 -12.54 -56.26 14.75
C ILE A 360 -11.86 -54.95 15.12
N GLU A 361 -12.67 -53.95 15.48
CA GLU A 361 -12.17 -52.69 16.00
C GLU A 361 -11.76 -52.83 17.47
N THR A 362 -10.59 -52.30 17.79
CA THR A 362 -10.04 -52.29 19.15
C THR A 362 -9.69 -50.86 19.55
N LEU A 363 -10.06 -50.51 20.78
CA LEU A 363 -9.71 -49.26 21.42
C LEU A 363 -8.90 -49.57 22.67
N GLN A 364 -7.65 -49.16 22.69
CA GLN A 364 -6.81 -49.24 23.88
C GLN A 364 -6.77 -47.85 24.50
N SER A 365 -7.19 -47.72 25.76
CA SER A 365 -7.02 -46.48 26.53
C SER A 365 -6.00 -46.72 27.65
N ALA A 366 -5.19 -45.71 27.97
CA ALA A 366 -4.23 -45.78 29.07
C ALA A 366 -4.38 -44.58 29.99
N ALA A 367 -4.53 -44.81 31.30
CA ALA A 367 -4.68 -43.77 32.31
C ALA A 367 -3.60 -43.93 33.39
N LYS A 368 -3.07 -42.82 33.92
CA LYS A 368 -2.08 -42.85 35.01
C LYS A 368 -2.77 -43.14 36.35
N ARG A 369 -2.23 -44.09 37.13
CA ARG A 369 -2.68 -44.43 38.50
C ARG A 369 -1.48 -44.53 39.47
N PRO A 370 -1.65 -44.32 40.79
CA PRO A 370 -0.57 -44.40 41.77
C PRO A 370 -0.03 -45.83 41.98
N HIS A 371 1.26 -45.95 42.30
CA HIS A 371 2.00 -47.22 42.43
C HIS A 371 1.63 -48.06 43.67
N ARG A 372 1.70 -49.39 43.54
CA ARG A 372 1.64 -50.39 44.63
C ARG A 372 2.85 -51.35 44.56
N LEU A 373 3.39 -51.77 45.71
CA LEU A 373 4.60 -52.61 45.81
C LEU A 373 4.32 -54.11 45.52
N LEU A 374 5.35 -54.81 45.01
CA LEU A 374 5.24 -56.16 44.43
C LEU A 374 5.86 -57.25 45.32
N PRO A 375 5.27 -58.46 45.40
CA PRO A 375 5.92 -59.65 45.97
C PRO A 375 6.76 -60.42 44.94
N ALA A 376 7.80 -61.10 45.42
CA ALA A 376 8.71 -61.92 44.60
C ALA A 376 8.11 -63.31 44.31
N MET A 377 8.29 -63.80 43.07
CA MET A 377 7.91 -65.15 42.66
C MET A 377 9.13 -65.98 42.26
N THR A 378 9.19 -67.25 42.71
CA THR A 378 10.42 -68.08 42.71
C THR A 378 10.32 -69.38 41.89
N GLN A 379 9.24 -69.65 41.16
CA GLN A 379 9.07 -70.90 40.41
C GLN A 379 9.43 -70.78 38.92
N ARG A 380 9.96 -71.86 38.32
CA ARG A 380 10.26 -71.97 36.88
C ARG A 380 9.90 -73.36 36.35
N ALA A 381 9.47 -73.43 35.08
CA ALA A 381 9.17 -74.68 34.36
C ALA A 381 9.81 -74.67 32.96
N THR A 382 9.99 -75.85 32.36
CA THR A 382 10.62 -76.00 31.03
C THR A 382 9.61 -75.94 29.88
N ARG A 383 10.01 -75.40 28.72
CA ARG A 383 9.17 -75.19 27.52
C ARG A 383 8.46 -76.46 27.03
N LYS A 384 9.16 -77.60 27.03
CA LYS A 384 8.62 -78.87 26.52
C LYS A 384 7.52 -79.44 27.43
N ALA A 385 7.75 -79.41 28.74
CA ALA A 385 6.75 -79.85 29.72
C ALA A 385 5.50 -78.95 29.70
N TRP A 386 5.71 -77.64 29.48
CA TRP A 386 4.62 -76.67 29.41
C TRP A 386 3.74 -76.85 28.19
N ASN A 387 4.33 -76.99 27.00
CA ASN A 387 3.56 -77.12 25.75
C ASN A 387 2.80 -78.45 25.66
N GLN A 388 3.34 -79.54 26.20
CA GLN A 388 2.62 -80.82 26.23
C GLN A 388 1.40 -80.73 27.16
N ALA A 389 1.57 -80.20 28.38
CA ALA A 389 0.49 -80.05 29.34
C ALA A 389 -0.62 -79.12 28.83
N LEU A 390 -0.27 -78.09 28.05
CA LEU A 390 -1.23 -77.17 27.44
C LEU A 390 -2.03 -77.84 26.31
N LYS A 391 -1.39 -78.66 25.48
CA LYS A 391 -2.09 -79.40 24.43
C LYS A 391 -3.09 -80.40 25.00
N ASP A 392 -2.72 -81.08 26.09
CA ASP A 392 -3.58 -82.07 26.75
C ASP A 392 -4.87 -81.46 27.34
N VAL A 393 -4.89 -80.13 27.58
CA VAL A 393 -6.06 -79.38 28.06
C VAL A 393 -6.70 -78.50 26.96
N GLY A 394 -6.36 -78.73 25.69
CA GLY A 394 -7.05 -78.15 24.54
C GLY A 394 -6.42 -76.88 23.94
N PHE A 395 -5.17 -76.54 24.26
CA PHE A 395 -4.45 -75.43 23.65
C PHE A 395 -3.57 -75.92 22.47
N ASP A 396 -4.02 -75.68 21.24
CA ASP A 396 -3.31 -76.07 20.02
C ASP A 396 -2.49 -74.91 19.43
N TYR A 397 -1.39 -74.56 20.11
CA TYR A 397 -0.47 -73.52 19.64
C TYR A 397 0.30 -73.95 18.37
N GLY A 398 0.24 -73.14 17.31
CA GLY A 398 1.02 -73.35 16.09
C GLY A 398 2.50 -72.94 16.22
N PRO A 399 3.35 -73.21 15.19
CA PRO A 399 4.82 -73.07 15.29
C PRO A 399 5.35 -71.66 15.59
N SER A 400 4.52 -70.63 15.37
CA SER A 400 4.86 -69.22 15.63
C SER A 400 4.56 -68.78 17.07
N PHE A 401 3.87 -69.61 17.84
CA PHE A 401 3.47 -69.40 19.24
C PHE A 401 4.18 -70.42 20.15
#